data_AF-A0A7W4SNX7-F1
#
_entry.id   AF-A0A7W4SNX7-F1
#
_cell.length_a   1.000
_cell.length_b   1.000
_cell.length_c   1.000
_cell.angle_alpha   90.00
_cell.angle_beta   90.00
_cell.angle_gamma   90.00
#
_symmetry.space_group_name_H-M   'P 1'
#
loop_
_entity.id
_entity.type
_entity.pdbx_description
1 polymer ?
#
loop_
_entity_poly.entity_id
_entity_poly.type
_entity_poly.pdbx_seq_one_letter_code
_entity_poly.pdbx_strand_id
1 'polypeptide(L)' 'MVAQKRDINALIKAVADTPRRDNSTYHQVIAEAREMFDQAEAALGGAVRMKTKTKLKPNGKYVVKWVFERAE' A
#
# COMPACT_ATOMS: atom_id res chain seq x y z
N MET A 1 26.21 -8.84 29.94
CA MET A 1 25.26 -7.77 29.52
C MET A 1 25.88 -6.74 28.56
N VAL A 2 27.17 -6.40 28.64
CA VAL A 2 27.81 -5.42 27.71
C VAL A 2 27.99 -5.95 26.28
N ALA A 3 28.27 -7.25 26.11
CA ALA A 3 28.41 -7.89 24.80
C ALA A 3 27.10 -7.84 23.98
N GLN A 4 25.99 -8.29 24.57
CA GLN A 4 24.65 -8.25 23.95
C GLN A 4 24.23 -6.84 23.51
N LYS A 5 24.63 -5.80 24.26
CA LYS A 5 24.33 -4.40 23.92
C LYS A 5 25.16 -3.91 22.72
N ARG A 6 26.38 -4.42 22.54
CA ARG A 6 27.22 -4.15 21.35
C ARG A 6 26.69 -4.86 20.12
N ASP A 7 26.18 -6.08 20.28
CA ASP A 7 25.58 -6.85 19.19
C ASP A 7 24.30 -6.19 18.65
N ILE A 8 23.44 -5.69 19.55
CA ILE A 8 22.24 -4.92 19.15
C ILE A 8 22.62 -3.63 18.41
N ASN A 9 23.64 -2.90 18.88
CA ASN A 9 24.11 -1.70 18.20
C ASN A 9 24.71 -2.00 16.81
N ALA A 10 25.40 -3.13 16.65
CA ALA A 10 25.92 -3.58 15.36
C ALA A 10 24.78 -3.92 14.39
N LEU A 11 23.70 -4.54 14.87
CA LEU A 11 22.51 -4.84 14.07
C LEU A 11 21.76 -3.57 13.65
N ILE A 12 21.56 -2.61 14.56
CA ILE A 12 20.92 -1.32 14.25
C ILE A 12 21.72 -0.57 13.19
N LYS A 13 23.04 -0.54 13.33
CA LYS A 13 23.94 0.09 12.35
C LYS A 13 23.87 -0.61 10.99
N ALA A 14 23.87 -1.94 10.96
CA ALA A 14 23.74 -2.70 9.71
C ALA A 14 22.41 -2.40 8.99
N VAL A 15 21.30 -2.23 9.72
CA VAL A 15 20.01 -1.85 9.14
C VAL A 15 20.03 -0.40 8.63
N ALA A 16 20.65 0.53 9.38
CA ALA A 16 20.79 1.92 8.96
C ALA A 16 21.69 2.09 7.73
N ASP A 17 22.74 1.27 7.61
CA ASP A 17 23.69 1.28 6.49
C ASP A 17 23.13 0.57 5.24
N THR A 18 22.00 -0.15 5.33
CA THR A 18 21.33 -0.66 4.13
C THR A 18 20.68 0.48 3.34
N PRO A 19 20.81 0.50 2.01
CA PRO A 19 20.16 1.50 1.18
C PRO A 19 18.65 1.41 1.39
N ARG A 20 18.07 2.42 2.05
CA ARG A 20 16.65 2.55 2.29
C ARG A 20 15.97 2.61 0.91
N ARG A 21 15.29 1.53 0.53
CA ARG A 21 14.45 1.54 -0.67
C ARG A 21 13.36 2.58 -0.44
N ASP A 22 13.34 3.63 -1.25
CA ASP A 22 12.33 4.66 -1.17
C ASP A 22 10.98 4.09 -1.65
N ASN A 23 10.26 3.50 -0.70
CA ASN A 23 8.93 2.94 -0.90
C ASN A 23 7.83 3.91 -0.49
N SER A 24 8.15 5.19 -0.24
CA SER A 24 7.20 6.20 0.24
C SER A 24 6.01 6.33 -0.71
N THR A 25 6.25 6.43 -2.02
CA THR A 25 5.21 6.47 -3.06
C THR A 25 4.29 5.26 -3.01
N TYR A 26 4.85 4.05 -2.80
CA TYR A 26 4.04 2.84 -2.70
C TYR A 26 3.10 2.91 -1.48
N HIS A 27 3.63 3.25 -0.31
CA HIS A 27 2.84 3.33 0.90
C HIS A 27 1.79 4.44 0.84
N GLN A 28 2.11 5.58 0.22
CA GLN A 28 1.15 6.66 -0.02
C GLN A 28 0.01 6.19 -0.93
N VAL A 29 0.30 5.56 -2.07
CA VAL A 29 -0.72 5.05 -3.00
C VAL A 29 -1.60 3.97 -2.33
N ILE A 30 -1.03 3.15 -1.45
CA ILE A 30 -1.81 2.17 -0.68
C ILE A 30 -2.72 2.85 0.36
N ALA A 31 -2.27 3.95 0.98
CA ALA A 31 -3.11 4.73 1.89
C ALA A 31 -4.27 5.38 1.13
N GLU A 32 -4.00 6.06 0.02
CA GLU A 32 -5.02 6.65 -0.85
C GLU A 32 -6.02 5.59 -1.33
N ALA A 33 -5.53 4.42 -1.73
CA ALA A 33 -6.37 3.29 -2.12
C ALA A 33 -7.37 2.86 -1.03
N ARG A 34 -6.99 2.92 0.25
CA ARG A 34 -7.88 2.61 1.37
C ARG A 34 -8.96 3.68 1.52
N GLU A 35 -8.58 4.95 1.45
CA GLU A 35 -9.52 6.08 1.53
C GLU A 35 -10.58 6.03 0.42
N MET A 36 -10.28 5.46 -0.75
CA MET A 36 -11.26 5.29 -1.82
C MET A 36 -12.43 4.37 -1.43
N PHE A 37 -12.25 3.44 -0.49
CA PHE A 37 -13.36 2.63 0.02
C PHE A 37 -14.31 3.47 0.86
N ASP A 38 -13.77 4.28 1.79
CA ASP A 38 -14.57 5.17 2.64
C ASP A 38 -15.36 6.17 1.78
N GLN A 39 -14.72 6.73 0.74
CA GLN A 39 -15.38 7.61 -0.22
C GLN A 39 -16.48 6.89 -1.01
N ALA A 40 -16.25 5.64 -1.40
CA ALA A 40 -17.25 4.86 -2.12
C ALA A 40 -18.46 4.52 -1.24
N GLU A 41 -18.25 4.16 0.03
CA GLU A 41 -19.32 3.90 0.99
C GLU A 41 -20.13 5.16 1.29
N ALA A 42 -19.46 6.29 1.48
CA ALA A 42 -20.11 7.59 1.67
C ALA A 42 -20.94 8.00 0.44
N ALA A 43 -20.44 7.76 -0.77
CA ALA A 43 -21.13 8.10 -2.01
C ALA A 43 -22.31 7.16 -2.32
N LEU A 44 -22.20 5.87 -1.97
CA LEU A 44 -23.23 4.84 -2.24
C LEU A 44 -24.21 4.63 -1.08
N GLY A 45 -23.96 5.25 0.08
CA GLY A 45 -24.87 5.28 1.22
C GLY A 45 -24.88 3.97 2.04
N GLY A 46 -23.76 3.26 2.11
CA GLY A 46 -23.64 2.02 2.87
C GLY A 46 -22.49 1.14 2.41
N ALA A 47 -22.45 -0.09 2.94
CA ALA A 47 -21.41 -1.06 2.61
C ALA A 47 -21.31 -1.31 1.10
N VAL A 48 -20.09 -1.47 0.59
CA VAL A 48 -19.82 -1.66 -0.84
C VAL A 48 -19.19 -3.01 -1.13
N ARG A 49 -19.53 -3.58 -2.29
CA ARG A 49 -18.80 -4.67 -2.93
C ARG A 49 -17.87 -4.08 -4.00
N MET A 50 -16.62 -4.52 -4.03
CA MET A 50 -15.65 -4.11 -5.05
C MET A 50 -15.49 -5.16 -6.14
N LYS A 51 -15.50 -4.73 -7.41
CA LYS A 51 -15.07 -5.50 -8.57
C LYS A 51 -13.79 -4.90 -9.14
N THR A 52 -12.84 -5.75 -9.52
CA THR A 52 -11.57 -5.32 -10.12
C THR A 52 -11.54 -5.68 -11.60
N LYS A 53 -11.18 -4.72 -12.46
CA LYS A 53 -10.89 -4.94 -13.87
C LYS A 53 -9.44 -4.61 -14.16
N THR A 54 -8.72 -5.54 -14.78
CA THR A 54 -7.31 -5.35 -15.14
C THR A 54 -7.14 -5.25 -16.65
N LYS A 55 -6.23 -4.41 -17.12
CA LYS A 55 -5.90 -4.28 -18.54
C LYS A 55 -4.43 -3.94 -18.74
N LEU A 56 -3.73 -4.74 -19.54
CA LEU A 56 -2.42 -4.37 -20.09
C LEU A 56 -2.65 -3.51 -21.34
N LYS A 57 -2.13 -2.29 -21.35
CA LYS A 57 -2.21 -1.39 -22.51
C LYS A 57 -1.06 -1.69 -23.49
N PRO A 58 -1.23 -1.40 -24.79
CA PRO A 58 -0.17 -1.59 -25.79
C PRO A 58 1.14 -0.83 -25.48
N ASN A 59 1.07 0.24 -24.70
CA ASN A 59 2.23 1.02 -24.26
C ASN A 59 2.92 0.44 -22.99
N GLY A 60 2.64 -0.81 -22.63
CA GLY A 60 3.25 -1.50 -21.49
C GLY A 60 2.65 -1.15 -20.12
N LYS A 61 1.68 -0.23 -20.03
CA LYS A 61 1.04 0.11 -18.73
C LYS A 61 0.05 -0.98 -18.31
N TYR A 62 0.25 -1.55 -17.12
CA TYR A 62 -0.76 -2.39 -16.47
C TYR A 62 -1.70 -1.51 -15.65
N VAL A 63 -3.00 -1.59 -15.94
CA VAL A 63 -4.03 -0.76 -15.29
C VAL A 63 -4.96 -1.64 -14.49
N VAL A 64 -5.22 -1.24 -13.25
CA VAL A 64 -6.24 -1.81 -12.37
C VAL A 64 -7.34 -0.77 -12.20
N LYS A 65 -8.58 -1.13 -12.50
CA LYS A 65 -9.77 -0.30 -12.27
C LYS A 65 -10.61 -0.97 -11.18
N TRP A 66 -10.89 -0.23 -10.12
CA TRP A 66 -11.86 -0.63 -9.10
C TRP A 66 -13.22 -0.06 -9.43
N VAL A 67 -14.25 -0.89 -9.27
CA VAL A 67 -15.64 -0.52 -9.44
C VAL A 67 -16.34 -0.92 -8.16
N PHE A 68 -16.92 0.07 -7.49
CA PHE A 68 -17.68 -0.13 -6.26
C PHE A 68 -19.17 -0.16 -6.59
N GLU A 69 -19.88 -1.10 -5.99
CA GLU A 69 -21.33 -1.27 -6.09
C GLU A 69 -21.86 -1.42 -4.66
N ARG A 70 -23.11 -1.01 -4.39
CA ARG A 70 -23.70 -1.21 -3.06
C ARG A 70 -23.82 -2.69 -2.76
N ALA A 71 -23.40 -3.11 -1.57
CA ALA A 71 -23.73 -4.42 -1.06
C ALA A 71 -25.19 -4.38 -0.62
N GLU A 72 -26.01 -5.28 -1.18
CA GLU A 72 -27.41 -5.48 -0.76
C GLU A 72 -27.51 -5.81 0.73
#